data_AF-A0A968K8P8-F1
#
_entry.id   AF-A0A968K8P8-F1
#
_cell.length_a   1.000
_cell.length_b   1.000
_cell.length_c   1.000
_cell.angle_alpha   90.00
_cell.angle_beta   90.00
_cell.angle_gamma   90.00
#
_symmetry.space_group_name_H-M   'P 1'
#
loop_
_entity.id
_entity.type
_entity.pdbx_description
1 polymer ?
#
loop_
_entity_poly.entity_id
_entity_poly.type
_entity_poly.pdbx_seq_one_letter_code
_entity_poly.pdbx_strand_id
1 'polypeptide(L)'
;SSLGLRVAVAVGVGVGVALGSYRIIEGTPLQYYIVGGYIVLLIQTYFAPKFIVPLAYDSGGVTTSTVTVPLLVALGLGLASNVPGSSPLMDGFGLIAFASLFPMISVLAYAMIQARFSPREPDSNEKTNS
;
A
#
# COMPACT_ATOMS: atom_id res chain seq x y z
N SER A 1 11.65 11.26 -9.52
CA SER A 1 12.31 10.14 -10.21
C SER A 1 11.39 8.94 -10.24
N SER A 2 11.21 8.31 -11.41
CA SER A 2 10.37 7.11 -11.58
C SER A 2 10.89 5.90 -10.78
N LEU A 3 12.19 5.83 -10.55
CA LEU A 3 12.82 4.78 -9.75
C LEU A 3 12.35 4.82 -8.28
N GLY A 4 12.36 6.01 -7.66
CA GLY A 4 11.99 6.16 -6.24
C GLY A 4 10.55 5.75 -5.96
N LEU A 5 9.63 6.03 -6.88
CA LEU A 5 8.24 5.58 -6.78
C LEU A 5 8.11 4.06 -6.89
N ARG A 6 8.83 3.43 -7.84
CA ARG A 6 8.82 1.96 -8.00
C ARG A 6 9.38 1.26 -6.76
N VAL A 7 10.45 1.81 -6.19
CA VAL A 7 11.03 1.31 -4.93
C VAL A 7 10.02 1.46 -3.79
N ALA A 8 9.35 2.60 -3.67
CA ALA A 8 8.31 2.81 -2.66
C ALA A 8 7.17 1.77 -2.79
N VAL A 9 6.69 1.52 -4.01
CA VAL A 9 5.68 0.48 -4.27
C VAL A 9 6.19 -0.90 -3.87
N ALA A 10 7.38 -1.29 -4.32
CA ALA A 10 7.96 -2.61 -4.03
C ALA A 10 8.17 -2.83 -2.52
N VAL A 11 8.65 -1.82 -1.80
CA VAL A 11 8.80 -1.85 -0.34
C VAL A 11 7.42 -1.98 0.32
N GLY A 12 6.42 -1.22 -0.14
CA GLY A 12 5.05 -1.31 0.36
C GLY A 12 4.47 -2.72 0.18
N VAL A 13 4.58 -3.31 -1.02
CA VAL A 13 4.13 -4.68 -1.26
C VAL A 13 4.85 -5.67 -0.34
N GLY A 14 6.18 -5.59 -0.26
CA GLY A 14 6.98 -6.49 0.57
C GLY A 14 6.60 -6.43 2.04
N VAL A 15 6.43 -5.23 2.60
CA VAL A 15 5.98 -5.02 3.97
C VAL A 15 4.55 -5.52 4.17
N GLY A 16 3.63 -5.24 3.24
CA GLY A 16 2.24 -5.69 3.32
C GLY A 16 2.13 -7.21 3.33
N VAL A 17 2.83 -7.89 2.41
CA VAL A 17 2.85 -9.36 2.34
C VAL A 17 3.52 -9.95 3.58
N ALA A 18 4.63 -9.39 4.05
CA ALA A 18 5.29 -9.86 5.27
C ALA A 18 4.39 -9.70 6.51
N LEU A 19 3.76 -8.54 6.70
CA LEU A 19 2.84 -8.29 7.82
C LEU A 19 1.60 -9.19 7.73
N GLY A 20 1.03 -9.35 6.54
CA GLY A 20 -0.10 -10.23 6.32
C GLY A 20 0.24 -11.70 6.62
N SER A 21 1.44 -12.14 6.22
CA SER A 21 1.92 -13.50 6.50
C SER A 21 2.17 -13.70 7.99
N TYR A 22 2.80 -12.73 8.66
CA TYR A 22 2.97 -12.71 10.11
C TYR A 22 1.63 -12.81 10.84
N ARG A 23 0.63 -12.03 10.41
CA ARG A 23 -0.72 -12.02 10.98
C ARG A 23 -1.42 -13.38 10.84
N ILE A 24 -1.20 -14.12 9.76
CA ILE A 24 -1.75 -15.49 9.60
C ILE A 24 -1.16 -16.43 10.66
N ILE A 25 0.15 -16.33 10.89
CA ILE A 25 0.85 -17.17 11.87
C ILE A 25 0.43 -16.83 13.30
N GLU A 26 0.27 -15.53 13.60
CA GLU A 26 -0.14 -15.04 14.91
C GLU A 26 -1.62 -15.34 15.22
N GLY A 27 -2.47 -15.46 14.19
CA GLY A 27 -3.90 -15.74 14.34
C GLY A 27 -4.73 -14.53 14.79
N THR A 28 -4.16 -13.32 14.78
CA THR A 28 -4.87 -12.10 15.17
C THR A 28 -5.98 -11.73 14.17
N PRO A 29 -7.06 -11.03 14.59
CA PRO A 29 -8.15 -10.69 13.68
C PRO A 29 -7.73 -9.72 12.58
N LEU A 30 -7.99 -10.07 11.31
CA LEU A 30 -7.67 -9.28 10.12
C LEU A 30 -8.19 -7.83 10.20
N GLN A 31 -9.38 -7.66 10.78
CA GLN A 31 -10.12 -6.41 10.85
C GLN A 31 -9.29 -5.27 11.45
N TYR A 32 -8.52 -5.55 12.51
CA TYR A 32 -7.71 -4.54 13.19
C TYR A 32 -6.63 -3.96 12.29
N TYR A 33 -5.99 -4.81 11.48
CA TYR A 33 -4.93 -4.40 10.57
C TYR A 33 -5.49 -3.61 9.39
N ILE A 34 -6.61 -4.06 8.81
CA ILE A 34 -7.23 -3.37 7.68
C ILE A 34 -7.77 -2.01 8.13
N VAL A 35 -8.52 -1.95 9.22
CA VAL A 35 -9.05 -0.69 9.76
C VAL A 35 -7.90 0.25 10.13
N GLY A 36 -6.88 -0.24 10.85
CA GLY A 36 -5.71 0.56 11.22
C GLY A 36 -4.96 1.10 10.00
N GLY A 37 -4.72 0.25 8.99
CA GLY A 37 -4.05 0.65 7.76
C GLY A 37 -4.87 1.67 6.95
N TYR A 38 -6.19 1.53 6.89
CA TYR A 38 -7.05 2.53 6.25
C TYR A 38 -7.09 3.86 7.00
N ILE A 39 -7.07 3.84 8.33
CA ILE A 39 -6.94 5.09 9.12
C ILE A 39 -5.64 5.81 8.76
N VAL A 40 -4.52 5.08 8.72
CA VAL A 40 -3.23 5.64 8.30
C VAL A 40 -3.32 6.19 6.87
N LEU A 41 -3.87 5.42 5.94
CA LEU A 41 -4.04 5.83 4.55
C LEU A 41 -4.86 7.11 4.42
N LEU A 42 -6.00 7.21 5.11
CA LEU A 42 -6.87 8.38 5.05
C LEU A 42 -6.21 9.63 5.63
N ILE A 43 -5.49 9.48 6.75
CA ILE A 43 -4.69 10.56 7.33
C ILE A 43 -3.65 11.04 6.31
N GLN A 44 -2.90 10.12 5.69
CA GLN A 44 -1.91 10.45 4.67
C GLN A 44 -2.54 11.13 3.45
N THR A 45 -3.68 10.63 2.97
CA THR A 45 -4.41 11.22 1.84
C THR A 45 -4.82 12.67 2.10
N TYR A 46 -5.21 12.99 3.35
CA TYR A 46 -5.57 14.36 3.72
C TYR A 46 -4.38 15.33 3.65
N PHE A 47 -3.18 14.89 4.04
CA PHE A 47 -1.97 15.73 4.04
C PHE A 47 -1.15 15.67 2.74
N ALA A 48 -1.39 14.67 1.88
CA ALA A 48 -0.61 14.48 0.67
C ALA A 48 -0.94 15.51 -0.42
N PRO A 49 0.04 15.83 -1.30
CA PRO A 49 -0.21 16.65 -2.49
C PRO A 49 -1.27 16.01 -3.41
N LYS A 50 -2.27 16.78 -3.84
CA LYS A 50 -3.41 16.24 -4.61
C LYS A 50 -3.03 15.48 -5.88
N PHE A 51 -1.93 15.83 -6.54
CA PHE A 51 -1.49 15.18 -7.78
C PHE A 51 -1.00 13.74 -7.58
N ILE A 52 -0.52 13.37 -6.38
CA ILE A 52 0.00 12.01 -6.14
C ILE A 52 -1.11 11.04 -5.71
N VAL A 53 -2.21 11.54 -5.14
CA VAL A 53 -3.28 10.70 -4.60
C VAL A 53 -3.82 9.72 -5.66
N PRO A 54 -4.16 10.12 -6.90
CA PRO A 54 -4.61 9.17 -7.92
C PRO A 54 -3.59 8.08 -8.23
N LEU A 55 -2.29 8.43 -8.25
CA LEU A 55 -1.21 7.49 -8.52
C LEU A 55 -1.02 6.48 -7.38
N ALA A 56 -1.20 6.92 -6.12
CA ALA A 56 -1.16 6.03 -4.97
C ALA A 56 -2.28 5.00 -5.03
N TYR A 57 -3.53 5.43 -5.29
CA TYR A 57 -4.67 4.53 -5.37
C TYR A 57 -4.61 3.59 -6.59
N ASP A 58 -4.08 4.05 -7.73
CA ASP A 58 -3.81 3.18 -8.88
C ASP A 58 -2.77 2.10 -8.55
N SER A 59 -1.72 2.46 -7.81
CA SER A 59 -0.65 1.52 -7.44
C SER A 59 -1.16 0.30 -6.67
N GLY A 60 -2.17 0.47 -5.81
CA GLY A 60 -2.75 -0.64 -5.06
C GLY A 60 -3.67 -1.55 -5.90
N GLY A 61 -4.26 -1.03 -6.98
CA GLY A 61 -5.00 -1.84 -7.95
C GLY A 61 -4.09 -2.61 -8.91
N VAL A 62 -2.97 -2.01 -9.32
CA VAL A 62 -1.95 -2.63 -10.18
C VAL A 62 -1.27 -3.83 -9.49
N THR A 63 -1.08 -3.76 -8.17
CA THR A 63 -0.48 -4.82 -7.37
C THR A 63 -1.39 -6.03 -7.16
N THR A 64 -2.68 -5.92 -7.49
CA THR A 64 -3.68 -7.01 -7.42
C THR A 64 -4.22 -7.34 -8.81
N SER A 65 -3.30 -7.42 -9.78
CA SER A 65 -3.59 -7.89 -11.13
C SER A 65 -3.97 -9.38 -11.18
N THR A 66 -4.49 -9.82 -12.33
CA THR A 66 -4.93 -11.20 -12.60
C THR A 66 -3.86 -12.26 -12.33
N VAL A 67 -2.58 -11.89 -12.33
CA VAL A 67 -1.46 -12.80 -12.04
C VAL A 67 -1.12 -12.81 -10.55
N THR A 68 -1.13 -11.65 -9.89
CA THR A 68 -0.69 -11.49 -8.50
C THR A 68 -1.74 -11.97 -7.50
N VAL A 69 -3.03 -11.82 -7.82
CA VAL A 69 -4.13 -12.28 -6.96
C VAL A 69 -4.06 -13.79 -6.69
N PRO A 70 -3.98 -14.68 -7.71
CA PRO A 70 -3.83 -16.11 -7.46
C PRO A 70 -2.59 -16.47 -6.65
N LEU A 71 -1.46 -15.78 -6.88
CA LEU A 71 -0.21 -15.99 -6.14
C LEU A 71 -0.37 -15.66 -4.64
N LEU A 72 -0.97 -14.52 -4.31
CA LEU A 72 -1.20 -14.11 -2.93
C LEU A 72 -2.20 -15.02 -2.22
N VAL A 73 -3.26 -15.43 -2.90
CA VAL A 73 -4.24 -16.38 -2.36
C VAL A 73 -3.58 -17.74 -2.10
N ALA A 74 -2.78 -18.23 -3.06
CA ALA A 74 -2.05 -19.49 -2.89
C ALA A 74 -1.08 -19.43 -1.71
N LEU A 75 -0.36 -18.31 -1.53
CA LEU A 75 0.51 -18.08 -0.39
C LEU A 75 -0.28 -18.07 0.94
N GLY A 76 -1.37 -17.31 1.01
CA GLY A 76 -2.21 -17.23 2.21
C GLY A 76 -2.84 -18.57 2.57
N LEU A 77 -3.33 -19.31 1.58
CA LEU A 77 -3.87 -20.67 1.75
C LEU A 77 -2.80 -21.65 2.23
N GLY A 78 -1.59 -21.60 1.65
CA GLY A 78 -0.47 -22.46 2.04
C GLY A 78 0.04 -22.19 3.46
N LEU A 79 0.02 -20.94 3.91
CA LEU A 79 0.36 -20.58 5.29
C LEU A 79 -0.76 -21.01 6.25
N ALA A 80 -2.01 -20.67 5.93
CA ALA A 80 -3.17 -20.97 6.77
C ALA A 80 -3.41 -22.49 6.94
N SER A 81 -3.10 -23.32 5.94
CA SER A 81 -3.27 -24.78 6.07
C SER A 81 -2.41 -25.41 7.17
N ASN A 82 -1.37 -24.70 7.63
CA ASN A 82 -0.49 -25.14 8.71
C ASN A 82 -0.80 -24.47 10.06
N VAL A 83 -1.81 -23.59 10.12
CA VAL A 83 -2.21 -22.85 11.34
C VAL A 83 -3.56 -23.37 11.84
N PRO A 84 -3.63 -24.03 13.00
CA PRO A 84 -4.89 -24.51 13.55
C PRO A 84 -5.88 -23.36 13.83
N GLY A 85 -7.12 -23.49 13.36
CA GLY A 85 -8.19 -22.51 13.59
C GLY A 85 -8.16 -21.29 12.66
N SER A 86 -7.22 -21.23 11.71
CA SER A 86 -7.23 -20.19 10.68
C SER A 86 -8.31 -20.45 9.62
N SER A 87 -8.75 -19.41 8.93
CA SER A 87 -9.73 -19.52 7.85
C SER A 87 -9.02 -19.26 6.53
N PRO A 88 -8.65 -20.30 5.76
CA PRO A 88 -7.77 -20.11 4.61
C PRO A 88 -8.36 -19.19 3.52
N LEU A 89 -9.69 -19.13 3.43
CA LEU A 89 -10.38 -18.18 2.56
C LEU A 89 -10.14 -16.73 3.03
N MET A 90 -10.40 -16.45 4.30
CA MET A 90 -10.20 -15.11 4.88
C MET A 90 -8.73 -14.69 4.86
N ASP A 91 -7.81 -15.64 5.07
CA ASP A 91 -6.38 -15.38 5.10
C ASP A 91 -5.82 -15.12 3.70
N GLY A 92 -6.26 -15.89 2.69
CA GLY A 92 -5.92 -15.67 1.29
C GLY A 92 -6.41 -14.33 0.76
N PHE A 93 -7.69 -14.00 0.97
CA PHE A 93 -8.23 -12.69 0.57
C PHE A 93 -7.66 -11.54 1.42
N GLY A 94 -7.37 -11.79 2.70
CA GLY A 94 -6.70 -10.81 3.57
C GLY A 94 -5.32 -10.43 3.05
N LEU A 95 -4.56 -11.39 2.51
CA LEU A 95 -3.25 -11.12 1.92
C LEU A 95 -3.31 -10.21 0.68
N ILE A 96 -4.37 -10.34 -0.14
CA ILE A 96 -4.65 -9.41 -1.24
C ILE A 96 -4.88 -7.99 -0.69
N ALA A 97 -5.68 -7.87 0.37
CA ALA A 97 -5.98 -6.56 0.96
C ALA A 97 -4.71 -5.86 1.47
N PHE A 98 -3.79 -6.61 2.10
CA PHE A 98 -2.48 -6.09 2.50
C PHE A 98 -1.61 -5.66 1.31
N ALA A 99 -1.56 -6.49 0.27
CA ALA A 99 -0.79 -6.21 -0.93
C ALA A 99 -1.33 -5.01 -1.74
N SER A 100 -2.59 -4.62 -1.52
CA SER A 100 -3.18 -3.41 -2.11
C SER A 100 -2.97 -2.17 -1.23
N LEU A 101 -3.17 -2.31 0.08
CA LEU A 101 -3.18 -1.19 1.02
C LEU A 101 -1.79 -0.60 1.28
N PHE A 102 -0.78 -1.43 1.49
CA PHE A 102 0.55 -0.97 1.88
C PHE A 102 1.32 -0.24 0.77
N PRO A 103 1.20 -0.60 -0.53
CA PRO A 103 1.73 0.22 -1.62
C PRO A 103 1.16 1.64 -1.64
N MET A 104 -0.15 1.80 -1.43
CA MET A 104 -0.78 3.12 -1.36
C MET A 104 -0.17 3.96 -0.24
N ILE A 105 -0.06 3.38 0.96
CA ILE A 105 0.54 4.03 2.14
C ILE A 105 1.99 4.43 1.87
N SER A 106 2.77 3.54 1.26
CA SER A 106 4.18 3.78 0.94
C SER A 106 4.37 4.87 -0.12
N VAL A 107 3.53 4.89 -1.15
CA VAL A 107 3.56 5.93 -2.19
C VAL A 107 3.22 7.30 -1.62
N LEU A 108 2.18 7.40 -0.79
CA LEU A 108 1.83 8.64 -0.12
C LEU A 108 2.93 9.10 0.84
N ALA A 109 3.50 8.19 1.63
CA ALA A 109 4.64 8.46 2.51
C ALA A 109 5.82 9.03 1.73
N TYR A 110 6.23 8.35 0.65
CA TYR A 110 7.32 8.79 -0.23
C TYR A 110 7.08 10.19 -0.79
N ALA A 111 5.85 10.49 -1.22
CA ALA A 111 5.51 11.78 -1.80
C ALA A 111 5.47 12.91 -0.77
N MET A 112 4.98 12.67 0.45
CA MET A 112 5.03 13.65 1.53
C MET A 112 6.48 13.96 1.95
N ILE A 113 7.33 12.93 2.01
CA ILE A 113 8.77 13.08 2.27
C ILE A 113 9.39 13.95 1.17
N GLN A 114 9.20 13.59 -0.10
CA GLN A 114 9.69 14.39 -1.24
C GLN A 114 9.19 15.84 -1.24
N ALA A 115 7.90 16.05 -0.97
CA ALA A 115 7.31 17.40 -0.90
C ALA A 115 7.89 18.24 0.25
N ARG A 116 8.39 17.60 1.32
CA ARG A 116 9.09 18.30 2.41
C ARG A 116 10.52 18.67 2.05
N PHE A 117 11.17 17.89 1.19
CA PHE A 117 12.57 18.09 0.79
C PHE A 117 12.75 18.95 -0.47
N SER A 118 11.73 19.10 -1.32
CA SER A 118 11.77 20.05 -2.44
C SER A 118 11.27 21.43 -2.00
N PRO A 119 12.12 22.47 -1.93
CA PRO A 119 11.66 23.85 -1.82
C PRO A 119 10.76 24.16 -3.01
N ARG A 120 9.62 24.81 -2.76
CA ARG A 120 8.70 25.26 -3.82
C ARG A 120 9.48 26.12 -4.81
N GLU A 121 9.65 25.65 -6.04
CA GLU A 121 10.06 26.52 -7.13
C GLU A 121 8.87 27.46 -7.40
N PRO A 122 9.03 28.79 -7.29
CA PRO A 122 7.94 29.72 -7.48
C PRO A 122 7.43 29.61 -8.92
N ASP A 123 6.10 29.54 -9.05
CA ASP A 123 5.39 29.38 -10.31
C ASP A 123 5.82 30.47 -11.31
N SER A 124 6.52 30.08 -12.36
CA SER A 124 7.06 31.00 -13.38
C SER A 124 5.99 31.55 -14.32
N ASN A 125 4.71 31.23 -14.10
CA ASN A 125 3.59 31.70 -14.93
C ASN A 125 3.05 33.09 -14.59
N GLU A 126 3.56 33.77 -13.55
CA GLU A 126 3.09 35.13 -13.20
C GLU A 126 3.85 36.26 -13.95
N LYS A 127 4.96 35.95 -14.63
CA LYS A 127 5.80 36.98 -15.29
C LYS A 127 5.48 37.25 -16.77
N THR A 128 4.50 36.58 -17.36
CA THR A 128 4.15 36.75 -18.79
C THR A 128 2.94 37.68 -19.00
N ASN A 129 2.28 38.11 -17.92
CA ASN A 129 1.07 38.95 -17.97
C ASN A 129 1.24 40.33 -17.29
N SER A 130 2.48 40.83 -17.15
CA SER A 130 2.77 42.20 -16.68
C SER A 130 3.65 42.96 -17.66
#